data_AF-A0A8H6SJS2-F1
#
_entry.id   AF-A0A8H6SJS2-F1
#
_cell.length_a   1.000
_cell.length_b   1.000
_cell.length_c   1.000
_cell.angle_alpha   90.00
_cell.angle_beta   90.00
_cell.angle_gamma   90.00
#
_symmetry.space_group_name_H-M   'P 1'
#
loop_
_entity.id
_entity.type
_entity.pdbx_description
1 polymer ?
#
loop_
_entity_poly.entity_id
_entity_poly.type
_entity_poly.pdbx_seq_one_letter_code
_entity_poly.pdbx_strand_id
1 'polypeptide(L)'
;MLRLLPGKQLRAFGKGPFFQSARWRSSQNHVVSISALLLNRRHLPSHLDAVAQNGGSVARRQPYSTQPADGAPNPSPMANMSEEEALLRIERIESLGDVFHTVPHDSPERLAAAYLLLCEVLAYLSRHGEEAPAYISIFTNTAVPADSDVARARKAIFTTTKLTAQILGAVGASSKIREANASAFALHGALDALFVSYRGPSDDGELPQWVDFWNRAQPIVVELARVLDDSRDTFMEPQTKKDE
;
A
#
# COMPACT_ATOMS: atom_id res chain seq x y z
N MET A 1 -56.14 -1.66 -36.96
CA MET A 1 -55.80 -2.84 -37.79
C MET A 1 -54.45 -3.37 -37.30
N LEU A 2 -54.47 -4.22 -36.28
CA LEU A 2 -53.28 -4.78 -35.61
C LEU A 2 -53.13 -6.23 -36.08
N ARG A 3 -52.10 -6.52 -36.87
CA ARG A 3 -51.72 -7.89 -37.26
C ARG A 3 -50.57 -8.35 -36.38
N LEU A 4 -50.88 -9.28 -35.49
CA LEU A 4 -49.94 -10.17 -34.80
C LEU A 4 -49.40 -11.21 -35.81
N LEU A 5 -48.10 -11.47 -35.79
CA LEU A 5 -47.49 -12.67 -36.38
C LEU A 5 -46.76 -13.48 -35.28
N PRO A 6 -46.86 -14.81 -35.30
CA PRO A 6 -46.32 -15.68 -34.27
C PRO A 6 -44.97 -16.32 -34.66
N GLY A 7 -44.22 -16.71 -33.62
CA GLY A 7 -43.44 -17.95 -33.65
C GLY A 7 -41.98 -17.85 -34.09
N LYS A 8 -41.08 -18.03 -33.12
CA LYS A 8 -39.92 -18.92 -33.28
C LYS A 8 -39.48 -19.42 -31.90
N GLN A 9 -39.57 -20.74 -31.74
CA GLN A 9 -39.03 -21.47 -30.61
C GLN A 9 -37.51 -21.55 -30.71
N LEU A 10 -36.83 -21.40 -29.58
CA LEU A 10 -35.51 -21.99 -29.35
C LEU A 10 -35.54 -22.84 -28.08
N ARG A 11 -34.92 -24.00 -28.24
CA ARG A 11 -34.99 -25.16 -27.38
C ARG A 11 -34.27 -24.97 -26.05
N ALA A 12 -34.81 -25.70 -25.08
CA ALA A 12 -34.25 -25.95 -23.77
C ALA A 12 -32.83 -26.50 -23.81
N PHE A 13 -32.00 -26.04 -22.88
CA PHE A 13 -30.84 -26.76 -22.36
C PHE A 13 -30.88 -26.75 -20.82
N GLY A 14 -30.82 -27.95 -20.26
CA GLY A 14 -30.04 -28.27 -19.06
C GLY A 14 -30.49 -27.72 -17.72
N LYS A 15 -31.36 -28.47 -17.04
CA LYS A 15 -31.49 -28.42 -15.57
C LYS A 15 -30.29 -29.13 -14.93
N GLY A 16 -29.66 -28.48 -13.94
CA GLY A 16 -28.72 -29.07 -12.98
C GLY A 16 -28.62 -28.18 -11.74
N PRO A 17 -28.63 -28.73 -10.50
CA PRO A 17 -29.16 -28.05 -9.31
C PRO A 17 -28.07 -27.48 -8.38
N PHE A 18 -28.53 -26.84 -7.28
CA PHE A 18 -27.80 -26.26 -6.13
C PHE A 18 -27.62 -24.73 -6.12
N PHE A 19 -28.76 -24.04 -6.03
CA PHE A 19 -28.87 -22.87 -5.16
C PHE A 19 -29.55 -23.32 -3.85
N GLN A 20 -28.77 -23.43 -2.77
CA GLN A 20 -29.32 -23.35 -1.43
C GLN A 20 -28.86 -22.03 -0.81
N SER A 21 -29.82 -21.11 -0.77
CA SER A 21 -30.05 -20.11 0.27
C SER A 21 -29.12 -20.19 1.50
N ALA A 22 -28.05 -19.41 1.48
CA ALA A 22 -27.41 -18.93 2.71
C ALA A 22 -28.04 -17.58 3.06
N ARG A 23 -28.91 -17.67 4.05
CA ARG A 23 -29.61 -16.62 4.77
C ARG A 23 -28.66 -15.47 5.11
N TRP A 24 -28.78 -14.34 4.41
CA TRP A 24 -28.24 -13.05 4.86
C TRP A 24 -28.89 -12.69 6.20
N ARG A 25 -28.23 -13.04 7.30
CA ARG A 25 -28.47 -12.44 8.61
C ARG A 25 -27.42 -11.37 8.81
N SER A 26 -27.91 -10.14 8.77
CA SER A 26 -27.36 -8.99 9.48
C SER A 26 -26.65 -9.43 10.77
N SER A 27 -25.33 -9.25 10.80
CA SER A 27 -24.59 -9.05 12.04
C SER A 27 -23.90 -7.70 11.92
N GLN A 28 -24.30 -6.84 12.84
CA GLN A 28 -23.87 -5.47 13.01
C GLN A 28 -22.37 -5.39 13.32
N ASN A 29 -21.77 -4.28 12.86
CA ASN A 29 -20.65 -3.58 13.48
C ASN A 29 -19.33 -4.33 13.66
N HIS A 30 -18.55 -4.41 12.59
CA HIS A 30 -17.11 -4.18 12.71
C HIS A 30 -16.75 -2.93 11.91
N VAL A 31 -16.98 -1.76 12.50
CA VAL A 31 -16.15 -0.60 12.19
C VAL A 31 -14.77 -0.99 12.72
N VAL A 32 -13.91 -1.50 11.85
CA VAL A 32 -12.49 -1.62 12.17
C VAL A 32 -12.02 -0.18 12.33
N SER A 33 -11.90 0.25 13.58
CA SER A 33 -11.43 1.59 13.89
C SER A 33 -10.07 1.77 13.21
N ILE A 34 -9.92 2.85 12.43
CA ILE A 34 -8.62 3.24 11.87
C ILE A 34 -7.61 3.35 13.02
N SER A 35 -8.04 3.79 14.21
CA SER A 35 -7.23 3.76 15.44
C SER A 35 -6.78 2.34 15.83
N ALA A 36 -7.57 1.29 15.60
CA ALA A 36 -7.18 -0.10 15.86
C ALA A 36 -6.16 -0.64 14.83
N LEU A 37 -6.25 -0.22 13.55
CA LEU A 37 -5.21 -0.49 12.54
C LEU A 37 -3.90 0.27 12.86
N LEU A 38 -4.02 1.50 13.37
CA LEU A 38 -2.90 2.35 13.81
C LEU A 38 -2.24 1.83 15.09
N LEU A 39 -3.02 1.34 16.05
CA LEU A 39 -2.54 0.84 17.35
C LEU A 39 -1.76 -0.48 17.24
N ASN A 40 -2.08 -1.33 16.25
CA ASN A 40 -1.45 -2.65 16.09
C ASN A 40 -0.07 -2.59 15.41
N ARG A 41 0.42 -1.40 15.04
CA ARG A 41 1.63 -1.21 14.21
C ARG A 41 2.79 -0.43 14.87
N ARG A 42 2.77 -0.27 16.20
CA ARG A 42 3.73 0.52 17.01
C ARG A 42 5.21 0.08 16.98
N HIS A 43 5.61 -0.85 16.11
CA HIS A 43 6.98 -1.40 16.07
C HIS A 43 7.52 -1.54 14.64
N LEU A 44 7.63 -0.44 13.90
CA LEU A 44 8.46 -0.36 12.70
C LEU A 44 9.83 0.24 13.06
N PRO A 45 10.95 -0.45 12.78
CA PRO A 45 12.29 0.11 13.01
C PRO A 45 12.62 1.18 11.96
N SER A 46 13.05 2.34 12.42
CA SER A 46 13.58 3.44 11.60
C SER A 46 14.98 3.07 11.10
N HIS A 47 15.15 2.77 9.80
CA HIS A 47 16.49 2.77 9.20
C HIS A 47 16.43 2.91 7.67
N LEU A 48 16.74 4.11 7.17
CA LEU A 48 17.00 4.38 5.74
C LEU A 48 18.47 4.75 5.44
N ASP A 49 19.40 4.50 6.36
CA ASP A 49 20.82 4.86 6.18
C ASP A 49 21.75 3.65 6.28
N ALA A 50 21.94 2.89 5.19
CA ALA A 50 23.07 1.95 5.14
C ALA A 50 23.52 1.59 3.71
N VAL A 51 24.13 2.54 3.00
CA VAL A 51 25.13 2.22 1.95
C VAL A 51 26.28 3.21 2.05
N ALA A 52 27.33 2.85 2.80
CA ALA A 52 28.75 3.12 2.50
C ALA A 52 29.63 2.80 3.72
N GLN A 53 30.48 1.77 3.62
CA GLN A 53 31.94 1.87 3.73
C GLN A 53 32.60 0.50 3.98
N ASN A 54 33.66 0.26 3.18
CA ASN A 54 34.56 -0.89 3.16
C ASN A 54 35.55 -0.90 4.34
N GLY A 55 36.15 -2.07 4.61
CA GLY A 55 37.51 -2.18 5.16
C GLY A 55 37.76 -3.37 6.08
N GLY A 56 38.44 -4.40 5.58
CA GLY A 56 38.63 -5.68 6.28
C GLY A 56 39.73 -5.71 7.36
N SER A 57 39.74 -6.80 8.13
CA SER A 57 40.95 -7.39 8.71
C SER A 57 40.70 -8.82 9.24
N VAL A 58 41.77 -9.62 9.30
CA VAL A 58 41.80 -11.09 9.38
C VAL A 58 42.09 -11.60 10.81
N ALA A 59 41.58 -12.82 11.11
CA ALA A 59 41.87 -13.75 12.22
C ALA A 59 41.18 -13.46 13.58
N ARG A 60 40.40 -14.39 14.19
CA ARG A 60 40.81 -15.66 14.82
C ARG A 60 39.54 -16.46 15.17
N ARG A 61 39.49 -17.79 14.95
CA ARG A 61 38.33 -18.63 15.29
C ARG A 61 38.32 -18.98 16.78
N GLN A 62 37.28 -18.55 17.50
CA GLN A 62 36.81 -19.17 18.74
C GLN A 62 35.43 -19.81 18.47
N PRO A 63 35.13 -20.99 19.02
CA PRO A 63 33.79 -21.57 18.95
C PRO A 63 32.90 -20.87 19.99
N TYR A 64 32.06 -19.94 19.55
CA TYR A 64 31.08 -19.28 20.41
C TYR A 64 29.74 -20.02 20.37
N SER A 65 29.27 -20.30 21.59
CA SER A 65 27.89 -20.62 21.92
C SER A 65 26.96 -19.53 21.37
N THR A 66 25.91 -19.93 20.63
CA THR A 66 24.96 -19.03 19.96
C THR A 66 24.00 -18.41 20.99
N GLN A 67 24.44 -17.35 21.66
CA GLN A 67 23.55 -16.42 22.34
C GLN A 67 23.10 -15.39 21.28
N PRO A 68 21.80 -15.17 21.05
CA PRO A 68 21.35 -14.16 20.10
C PRO A 68 21.82 -12.79 20.60
N ALA A 69 22.52 -12.05 19.74
CA ALA A 69 23.00 -10.72 20.03
C ALA A 69 21.80 -9.78 20.25
N ASP A 70 21.72 -9.19 21.45
CA ASP A 70 20.89 -8.02 21.75
C ASP A 70 21.28 -6.89 20.79
N GLY A 71 20.54 -6.75 19.69
CA GLY A 71 20.83 -5.77 18.64
C GLY A 71 20.60 -6.24 17.21
N ALA A 72 20.24 -7.51 16.98
CA ALA A 72 19.77 -7.92 15.66
C ALA A 72 18.47 -7.15 15.31
N PRO A 73 18.40 -6.50 14.14
CA PRO A 73 17.20 -5.79 13.72
C PRO A 73 16.03 -6.78 13.70
N ASN A 74 14.95 -6.43 14.40
CA ASN A 74 13.74 -7.24 14.37
C ASN A 74 13.29 -7.37 12.90
N PRO A 75 13.20 -8.58 12.33
CA PRO A 75 12.84 -8.74 10.93
C PRO A 75 11.49 -8.06 10.68
N SER A 76 11.40 -7.29 9.59
CA SER A 76 10.15 -6.66 9.18
C SER A 76 9.04 -7.74 9.17
N PRO A 77 7.81 -7.44 9.64
CA PRO A 77 6.75 -8.44 9.71
C PRO A 77 6.48 -9.13 8.36
N MET A 78 6.79 -8.46 7.24
CA MET A 78 6.67 -8.99 5.87
C MET A 78 7.84 -9.87 5.41
N ALA A 79 9.00 -9.82 6.07
CA ALA A 79 10.17 -10.62 5.70
C ALA A 79 9.95 -12.13 5.87
N ASN A 80 8.99 -12.51 6.71
CA ASN A 80 8.61 -13.91 6.95
C ASN A 80 7.30 -14.32 6.25
N MET A 81 6.65 -13.41 5.49
CA MET A 81 5.42 -13.72 4.76
C MET A 81 5.75 -14.40 3.42
N SER A 82 4.89 -15.33 2.99
CA SER A 82 4.98 -15.86 1.63
C SER A 82 4.67 -14.78 0.57
N GLU A 83 5.09 -15.00 -0.67
CA GLU A 83 4.78 -14.13 -1.83
C GLU A 83 3.29 -13.81 -1.93
N GLU A 84 2.47 -14.85 -1.94
CA GLU A 84 1.02 -14.73 -2.09
C GLU A 84 0.39 -14.00 -0.90
N GLU A 85 0.84 -14.25 0.33
CA GLU A 85 0.34 -13.52 1.51
C GLU A 85 0.70 -12.03 1.46
N ALA A 86 1.93 -11.71 1.05
CA ALA A 86 2.37 -10.33 0.89
C ALA A 86 1.58 -9.61 -0.21
N LEU A 87 1.30 -10.31 -1.31
CA LEU A 87 0.52 -9.78 -2.42
C LEU A 87 -0.95 -9.56 -2.04
N LEU A 88 -1.59 -10.55 -1.42
CA LEU A 88 -2.96 -10.44 -0.92
C LEU A 88 -3.11 -9.33 0.12
N ARG A 89 -2.06 -9.05 0.90
CA ARG A 89 -2.05 -7.95 1.87
C ARG A 89 -2.14 -6.59 1.18
N ILE A 90 -1.32 -6.34 0.16
CA ILE A 90 -1.35 -5.06 -0.57
C ILE A 90 -2.57 -4.94 -1.48
N GLU A 91 -3.08 -6.04 -2.04
CA GLU A 91 -4.34 -6.03 -2.81
C GLU A 91 -5.55 -5.72 -1.93
N ARG A 92 -5.56 -6.17 -0.66
CA ARG A 92 -6.66 -5.87 0.27
C ARG A 92 -6.79 -4.39 0.56
N ILE A 93 -5.72 -3.62 0.46
CA ILE A 93 -5.76 -2.16 0.69
C ILE A 93 -6.71 -1.47 -0.28
N GLU A 94 -6.81 -1.95 -1.53
CA GLU A 94 -7.75 -1.42 -2.52
C GLU A 94 -9.20 -1.45 -1.99
N SER A 95 -9.57 -2.51 -1.29
CA SER A 95 -10.90 -2.66 -0.69
C SER A 95 -11.17 -1.71 0.48
N LEU A 96 -10.14 -1.05 1.02
CA LEU A 96 -10.26 -0.09 2.13
C LEU A 96 -10.55 1.35 1.66
N GLY A 97 -10.57 1.62 0.34
CA GLY A 97 -10.81 2.97 -0.21
C GLY A 97 -12.05 3.66 0.40
N ASP A 98 -13.16 2.94 0.49
CA ASP A 98 -14.42 3.43 1.07
C ASP A 98 -14.28 3.86 2.54
N VAL A 99 -13.45 3.15 3.31
CA VAL A 99 -13.20 3.48 4.71
C VAL A 99 -12.50 4.84 4.82
N PHE A 100 -11.54 5.11 3.94
CA PHE A 100 -10.81 6.39 3.96
C PHE A 100 -11.66 7.59 3.51
N HIS A 101 -12.72 7.36 2.74
CA HIS A 101 -13.70 8.40 2.42
C HIS A 101 -14.52 8.86 3.63
N THR A 102 -14.59 8.05 4.69
CA THR A 102 -15.29 8.41 5.93
C THR A 102 -14.46 9.27 6.88
N VAL A 103 -13.14 9.37 6.67
CA VAL A 103 -12.25 10.19 7.51
C VAL A 103 -12.56 11.68 7.29
N PRO A 104 -12.68 12.50 8.34
CA PRO A 104 -12.94 13.94 8.16
C PRO A 104 -11.85 14.62 7.31
N HIS A 105 -12.23 15.58 6.46
CA HIS A 105 -11.33 16.25 5.52
C HIS A 105 -10.11 16.92 6.19
N ASP A 106 -10.30 17.50 7.37
CA ASP A 106 -9.25 18.18 8.14
C ASP A 106 -8.79 17.34 9.34
N SER A 107 -8.82 16.01 9.24
CA SER A 107 -8.35 15.11 10.30
C SER A 107 -6.86 14.76 10.12
N PRO A 108 -6.04 14.79 11.19
CA PRO A 108 -4.66 14.27 11.15
C PRO A 108 -4.61 12.77 10.81
N GLU A 109 -5.72 12.04 11.00
CA GLU A 109 -5.85 10.63 10.62
C GLU A 109 -5.64 10.41 9.11
N ARG A 110 -5.81 11.44 8.27
CA ARG A 110 -5.49 11.34 6.84
C ARG A 110 -3.99 11.20 6.59
N LEU A 111 -3.15 11.93 7.34
CA LEU A 111 -1.69 11.78 7.27
C LEU A 111 -1.28 10.42 7.82
N ALA A 112 -1.91 10.00 8.92
CA ALA A 112 -1.70 8.69 9.51
C ALA A 112 -2.02 7.56 8.52
N ALA A 113 -3.17 7.65 7.84
CA ALA A 113 -3.57 6.71 6.80
C ALA A 113 -2.58 6.71 5.62
N ALA A 114 -2.25 7.89 5.09
CA ALA A 114 -1.29 8.03 3.99
C ALA A 114 0.08 7.40 4.34
N TYR A 115 0.60 7.68 5.53
CA TYR A 115 1.84 7.09 6.03
C TYR A 115 1.76 5.57 6.09
N LEU A 116 0.70 5.02 6.69
CA LEU A 116 0.53 3.56 6.78
C LEU A 116 0.48 2.89 5.40
N LEU A 117 -0.21 3.50 4.43
CA LEU A 117 -0.30 2.99 3.06
C LEU A 117 1.08 2.97 2.38
N LEU A 118 1.86 4.03 2.52
CA LEU A 118 3.22 4.09 1.99
C LEU A 118 4.12 3.06 2.66
N CYS A 119 3.99 2.85 3.98
CA CYS A 119 4.71 1.78 4.68
C CYS A 119 4.35 0.38 4.16
N GLU A 120 3.10 0.12 3.74
CA GLU A 120 2.75 -1.15 3.11
C GLU A 120 3.44 -1.33 1.74
N VAL A 121 3.50 -0.27 0.93
CA VAL A 121 4.22 -0.28 -0.36
C VAL A 121 5.71 -0.58 -0.14
N LEU A 122 6.35 0.16 0.77
CA LEU A 122 7.79 0.01 1.04
C LEU A 122 8.11 -1.37 1.63
N ALA A 123 7.30 -1.85 2.59
CA ALA A 123 7.49 -3.17 3.19
C ALA A 123 7.31 -4.31 2.18
N TYR A 124 6.39 -4.17 1.22
CA TYR A 124 6.26 -5.13 0.13
C TYR A 124 7.51 -5.16 -0.77
N LEU A 125 8.03 -3.99 -1.15
CA LEU A 125 9.21 -3.90 -2.03
C LEU A 125 10.50 -4.36 -1.35
N SER A 126 10.64 -4.22 -0.03
CA SER A 126 11.85 -4.57 0.71
C SER A 126 11.88 -6.02 1.23
N ARG A 127 10.81 -6.82 1.03
CA ARG A 127 10.69 -8.14 1.67
C ARG A 127 11.70 -9.19 1.20
N HIS A 128 12.36 -8.96 0.06
CA HIS A 128 13.34 -9.90 -0.51
C HIS A 128 14.72 -9.81 0.17
N GLY A 129 14.89 -8.99 1.22
CA GLY A 129 16.14 -8.89 1.97
C GLY A 129 17.32 -8.53 1.05
N GLU A 130 18.35 -9.39 1.02
CA GLU A 130 19.52 -9.21 0.17
C GLU A 130 19.20 -9.26 -1.34
N GLU A 131 18.11 -9.92 -1.74
CA GLU A 131 17.66 -10.00 -3.13
C GLU A 131 16.80 -8.81 -3.56
N ALA A 132 16.50 -7.87 -2.66
CA ALA A 132 15.67 -6.70 -2.96
C ALA A 132 16.14 -5.89 -4.18
N PRO A 133 17.45 -5.64 -4.42
CA PRO A 133 17.90 -4.93 -5.62
C PRO A 133 17.56 -5.68 -6.92
N ALA A 134 17.69 -7.01 -6.93
CA ALA A 134 17.36 -7.84 -8.09
C ALA A 134 15.85 -7.84 -8.33
N TYR A 135 15.06 -7.98 -7.26
CA TYR A 135 13.61 -7.91 -7.34
C TYR A 135 13.13 -6.55 -7.85
N ILE A 136 13.64 -5.44 -7.32
CA ILE A 136 13.29 -4.07 -7.77
C ILE A 136 13.61 -3.89 -9.24
N SER A 137 14.73 -4.45 -9.72
CA SER A 137 15.08 -4.43 -11.14
C SER A 137 14.02 -5.16 -12.00
N ILE A 138 13.61 -6.36 -11.61
CA ILE A 138 12.55 -7.13 -12.30
C ILE A 138 11.21 -6.39 -12.24
N PHE A 139 10.84 -5.95 -11.05
CA PHE A 139 9.62 -5.21 -10.76
C PHE A 139 9.52 -3.93 -11.58
N THR A 140 10.63 -3.26 -11.87
CA THR A 140 10.64 -2.03 -12.67
C THR A 140 10.70 -2.33 -14.16
N ASN A 141 11.64 -3.17 -14.61
CA ASN A 141 12.09 -3.18 -16.00
C ASN A 141 11.66 -4.40 -16.82
N THR A 142 11.05 -5.41 -16.21
CA THR A 142 10.77 -6.68 -16.92
C THR A 142 9.33 -6.74 -17.43
N ALA A 143 9.16 -7.13 -18.69
CA ALA A 143 7.86 -7.48 -19.25
C ALA A 143 7.42 -8.81 -18.64
N VAL A 144 6.21 -8.84 -18.08
CA VAL A 144 5.66 -10.01 -17.39
C VAL A 144 4.23 -10.26 -17.87
N PRO A 145 3.73 -11.52 -17.81
CA PRO A 145 2.32 -11.81 -18.05
C PRO A 145 1.39 -10.98 -17.14
N ALA A 146 0.21 -10.61 -17.65
CA ALA A 146 -0.75 -9.77 -16.92
C ALA A 146 -1.26 -10.39 -15.62
N ASP A 147 -1.26 -11.72 -15.54
CA ASP A 147 -1.66 -12.52 -14.38
C ASP A 147 -0.50 -12.88 -13.44
N SER A 148 0.73 -12.47 -13.76
CA SER A 148 1.90 -12.70 -12.90
C SER A 148 1.82 -11.91 -11.59
N ASP A 149 2.47 -12.43 -10.55
CA ASP A 149 2.56 -11.76 -9.24
C ASP A 149 3.18 -10.37 -9.36
N VAL A 150 4.15 -10.19 -10.26
CA VAL A 150 4.76 -8.87 -10.54
C VAL A 150 3.75 -7.92 -11.15
N ALA A 151 2.93 -8.34 -12.12
CA ALA A 151 1.88 -7.49 -12.71
C ALA A 151 0.82 -7.10 -11.67
N ARG A 152 0.36 -8.08 -10.87
CA ARG A 152 -0.57 -7.85 -9.75
C ARG A 152 0.01 -6.86 -8.73
N ALA A 153 1.28 -7.02 -8.36
CA ALA A 153 1.97 -6.13 -7.43
C ALA A 153 2.09 -4.70 -7.97
N ARG A 154 2.43 -4.53 -9.26
CA ARG A 154 2.47 -3.20 -9.90
C ARG A 154 1.11 -2.51 -9.85
N LYS A 155 0.04 -3.26 -10.12
CA LYS A 155 -1.33 -2.76 -10.01
C LYS A 155 -1.69 -2.37 -8.58
N ALA A 156 -1.41 -3.22 -7.60
CA ALA A 156 -1.70 -2.96 -6.20
C ALA A 156 -0.92 -1.74 -5.68
N ILE A 157 0.36 -1.59 -6.05
CA ILE A 157 1.19 -0.43 -5.68
C ILE A 157 0.68 0.85 -6.35
N PHE A 158 0.33 0.80 -7.64
CA PHE A 158 -0.29 1.93 -8.33
C PHE A 158 -1.57 2.37 -7.63
N THR A 159 -2.49 1.43 -7.36
CA THR A 159 -3.76 1.71 -6.68
C THR A 159 -3.54 2.28 -5.28
N THR A 160 -2.63 1.68 -4.50
CA THR A 160 -2.31 2.16 -3.14
C THR A 160 -1.73 3.56 -3.16
N THR A 161 -0.81 3.85 -4.09
CA THR A 161 -0.19 5.17 -4.22
C THR A 161 -1.21 6.22 -4.66
N LYS A 162 -2.14 5.84 -5.55
CA LYS A 162 -3.25 6.70 -5.98
C LYS A 162 -4.21 6.99 -4.83
N LEU A 163 -4.53 5.99 -4.02
CA LEU A 163 -5.34 6.14 -2.82
C LEU A 163 -4.66 7.08 -1.81
N THR A 164 -3.35 6.96 -1.60
CA THR A 164 -2.56 7.90 -0.79
C THR A 164 -2.70 9.34 -1.28
N ALA A 165 -2.57 9.56 -2.60
CA ALA A 165 -2.76 10.89 -3.17
C ALA A 165 -4.18 11.43 -2.93
N GLN A 166 -5.21 10.61 -3.13
CA GLN A 166 -6.60 10.99 -2.87
C GLN A 166 -6.85 11.33 -1.39
N ILE A 167 -6.27 10.57 -0.46
CA ILE A 167 -6.42 10.80 0.99
C ILE A 167 -5.84 12.16 1.39
N LEU A 168 -4.65 12.50 0.88
CA LEU A 168 -4.01 13.79 1.15
C LEU A 168 -4.70 14.93 0.39
N GLY A 169 -5.12 14.71 -0.85
CA GLY A 169 -5.81 15.70 -1.67
C GLY A 169 -7.15 16.16 -1.09
N ALA A 170 -7.80 15.31 -0.29
CA ALA A 170 -9.02 15.64 0.43
C ALA A 170 -8.82 16.65 1.58
N VAL A 171 -7.58 16.91 2.02
CA VAL A 171 -7.28 17.94 3.01
C VAL A 171 -7.33 19.32 2.36
N GLY A 172 -8.13 20.22 2.92
CA GLY A 172 -8.37 21.55 2.35
C GLY A 172 -7.09 22.38 2.20
N ALA A 173 -7.06 23.24 1.16
CA ALA A 173 -5.91 24.09 0.88
C ALA A 173 -5.59 25.08 2.02
N SER A 174 -6.61 25.51 2.76
CA SER A 174 -6.51 26.44 3.90
C SER A 174 -6.49 25.73 5.26
N SER A 175 -6.27 24.41 5.30
CA SER A 175 -6.28 23.69 6.57
C SER A 175 -4.97 23.93 7.33
N LYS A 176 -5.06 24.06 8.66
CA LYS A 176 -3.89 24.17 9.53
C LYS A 176 -2.96 22.96 9.43
N ILE A 177 -3.52 21.78 9.14
CA ILE A 177 -2.75 20.55 8.96
C ILE A 177 -1.85 20.66 7.73
N ARG A 178 -2.37 21.23 6.64
CA ARG A 178 -1.59 21.45 5.42
C ARG A 178 -0.47 22.46 5.64
N GLU A 179 -0.74 23.54 6.36
CA GLU A 179 0.28 24.52 6.75
C GLU A 179 1.37 23.88 7.62
N ALA A 180 0.98 23.11 8.64
CA ALA A 180 1.91 22.45 9.55
C ALA A 180 2.76 21.35 8.87
N ASN A 181 2.27 20.76 7.77
CA ASN A 181 2.93 19.67 7.06
C ASN A 181 3.25 20.04 5.60
N ALA A 182 3.67 21.29 5.36
CA ALA A 182 3.86 21.83 4.02
C ALA A 182 4.74 20.96 3.10
N SER A 183 5.82 20.37 3.63
CA SER A 183 6.71 19.47 2.88
C SER A 183 5.98 18.23 2.36
N ALA A 184 5.13 17.59 3.18
CA ALA A 184 4.35 16.44 2.76
C ALA A 184 3.35 16.81 1.66
N PHE A 185 2.72 17.99 1.76
CA PHE A 185 1.77 18.46 0.76
C PHE A 185 2.40 18.93 -0.55
N ALA A 186 3.65 19.41 -0.51
CA ALA A 186 4.43 19.66 -1.72
C ALA A 186 4.72 18.36 -2.48
N LEU A 187 5.14 17.31 -1.77
CA LEU A 187 5.35 15.97 -2.33
C LEU A 187 4.05 15.35 -2.85
N HIS A 188 2.95 15.51 -2.13
CA HIS A 188 1.61 15.14 -2.62
C HIS A 188 1.29 15.83 -3.96
N GLY A 189 1.54 17.13 -4.09
CA GLY A 189 1.29 17.84 -5.35
C GLY A 189 2.09 17.28 -6.52
N ALA A 190 3.36 16.92 -6.28
CA ALA A 190 4.19 16.26 -7.28
C ALA A 190 3.68 14.85 -7.64
N LEU A 191 3.19 14.10 -6.64
CA LEU A 191 2.63 12.76 -6.82
C LEU A 191 1.31 12.78 -7.59
N ASP A 192 0.38 13.67 -7.22
CA ASP A 192 -0.95 13.81 -7.83
C ASP A 192 -0.86 14.14 -9.32
N ALA A 193 0.11 14.98 -9.70
CA ALA A 193 0.38 15.33 -11.09
C ALA A 193 0.72 14.11 -11.98
N LEU A 194 1.27 13.03 -11.41
CA LEU A 194 1.59 11.81 -12.17
C LEU A 194 0.32 11.05 -12.59
N PHE A 195 -0.72 11.07 -11.77
CA PHE A 195 -1.99 10.37 -12.02
C PHE A 195 -2.88 11.06 -13.06
N VAL A 196 -2.58 12.31 -13.41
CA VAL A 196 -3.22 13.00 -14.53
C VAL A 196 -2.76 12.39 -15.86
N SER A 197 -1.47 12.06 -15.98
CA SER A 197 -0.86 11.50 -17.20
C SER A 197 -0.97 9.99 -17.32
N TYR A 198 -1.03 9.26 -16.20
CA TYR A 198 -1.04 7.80 -16.19
C TYR A 198 -2.27 7.26 -15.47
N ARG A 199 -3.10 6.50 -16.21
CA ARG A 199 -4.37 5.94 -15.70
C ARG A 199 -4.20 4.65 -14.90
N GLY A 200 -3.02 4.02 -14.99
CA GLY A 200 -2.68 2.78 -14.31
C GLY A 200 -2.24 1.68 -15.28
N PRO A 201 -1.67 0.60 -14.74
CA PRO A 201 -1.30 -0.55 -15.56
C PRO A 201 -2.56 -1.16 -16.19
N SER A 202 -2.59 -1.19 -17.52
CA SER A 202 -3.61 -1.87 -18.32
C SER A 202 -3.29 -3.36 -18.42
N ASP A 203 -4.32 -4.18 -18.69
CA ASP A 203 -4.16 -5.64 -18.87
C ASP A 203 -3.27 -5.99 -20.09
N ASP A 204 -3.01 -5.01 -20.97
CA ASP A 204 -2.26 -5.16 -22.23
C ASP A 204 -0.75 -4.94 -22.11
N GLY A 205 -0.20 -4.89 -20.90
CA GLY A 205 1.26 -4.98 -20.70
C GLY A 205 2.04 -3.73 -21.13
N GLU A 206 1.60 -2.54 -20.72
CA GLU A 206 2.29 -1.28 -21.01
C GLU A 206 3.50 -1.05 -20.10
N LEU A 207 4.48 -1.96 -20.14
CA LEU A 207 5.75 -1.83 -19.43
C LEU A 207 6.40 -0.44 -19.59
N PRO A 208 6.45 0.18 -20.79
CA PRO A 208 7.04 1.51 -20.93
C PRO A 208 6.34 2.60 -20.10
N GLN A 209 5.01 2.53 -19.98
CA GLN A 209 4.24 3.49 -19.18
C GLN A 209 4.43 3.23 -17.69
N TRP A 210 4.48 1.96 -17.28
CA TRP A 210 4.82 1.58 -15.91
C TRP A 210 6.22 2.09 -15.53
N VAL A 211 7.23 1.88 -16.38
CA VAL A 211 8.61 2.33 -16.15
C VAL A 211 8.66 3.85 -16.01
N ASP A 212 8.02 4.60 -16.93
CA ASP A 212 7.98 6.07 -16.84
C ASP A 212 7.31 6.55 -15.55
N PHE A 213 6.14 6.00 -15.24
CA PHE A 213 5.42 6.32 -14.02
C PHE A 213 6.25 6.00 -12.77
N TRP A 214 6.78 4.78 -12.67
CA TRP A 214 7.45 4.32 -11.45
C TRP A 214 8.78 5.05 -11.21
N ASN A 215 9.57 5.32 -12.26
CA ASN A 215 10.80 6.11 -12.14
C ASN A 215 10.54 7.52 -11.59
N ARG A 216 9.36 8.10 -11.86
CA ARG A 216 8.96 9.41 -11.33
C ARG A 216 8.30 9.30 -9.95
N ALA A 217 7.49 8.27 -9.73
CA ALA A 217 6.73 8.07 -8.50
C ALA A 217 7.60 7.57 -7.34
N GLN A 218 8.52 6.63 -7.59
CA GLN A 218 9.36 6.00 -6.56
C GLN A 218 10.07 7.00 -5.65
N PRO A 219 10.84 8.00 -6.16
CA PRO A 219 11.52 8.95 -5.27
C PRO A 219 10.53 9.77 -4.43
N ILE A 220 9.36 10.11 -4.99
CA ILE A 220 8.32 10.86 -4.28
C ILE A 220 7.69 10.00 -3.18
N VAL A 221 7.40 8.72 -3.47
CA VAL A 221 6.84 7.75 -2.51
C VAL A 221 7.79 7.54 -1.32
N VAL A 222 9.08 7.35 -1.59
CA VAL A 222 10.10 7.16 -0.55
C VAL A 222 10.24 8.42 0.30
N GLU A 223 10.38 9.59 -0.34
CA GLU A 223 10.57 10.85 0.37
C GLU A 223 9.31 11.27 1.15
N LEU A 224 8.12 11.03 0.61
CA LEU A 224 6.86 11.30 1.31
C LEU A 224 6.72 10.41 2.54
N ALA A 225 7.07 9.12 2.44
CA ALA A 225 7.06 8.22 3.59
C ALA A 225 8.03 8.70 4.68
N ARG A 226 9.23 9.15 4.29
CA ARG A 226 10.24 9.70 5.19
C ARG A 226 9.74 10.96 5.91
N VAL A 227 9.23 11.94 5.16
CA VAL A 227 8.68 13.20 5.73
C VAL A 227 7.51 12.93 6.68
N LEU A 228 6.65 11.97 6.36
CA LEU A 228 5.56 11.58 7.26
C LEU A 228 6.05 10.81 8.49
N ASP A 229 7.10 9.99 8.38
CA ASP A 229 7.72 9.35 9.55
C ASP A 229 8.31 10.38 10.50
N ASP A 230 9.02 11.38 9.96
CA ASP A 230 9.65 12.46 10.73
C ASP A 230 8.64 13.28 11.54
N SER A 231 7.40 13.43 11.04
CA SER A 231 6.32 14.15 11.73
C SER A 231 5.27 13.25 12.37
N ARG A 232 5.49 11.92 12.43
CA ARG A 232 4.46 10.97 12.86
C ARG A 232 3.88 11.25 14.24
N ASP A 233 4.70 11.70 15.17
CA ASP A 233 4.28 11.97 16.55
C ASP A 233 3.22 13.08 16.60
N THR A 234 3.20 13.97 15.60
CA THR A 234 2.22 15.07 15.52
C THR A 234 0.81 14.62 15.12
N PHE A 235 0.67 13.46 14.47
CA PHE A 235 -0.61 12.97 13.96
C PHE A 235 -0.98 11.54 14.39
N MET A 236 -0.05 10.80 15.02
CA MET A 236 -0.26 9.47 15.56
C MET A 236 -0.49 9.45 17.07
N GLU A 237 -0.11 10.50 17.80
CA GLU A 237 -0.34 10.52 19.24
C GLU A 237 -1.84 10.60 19.54
N PRO A 238 -2.37 9.69 20.39
CA PRO A 238 -3.73 9.81 20.85
C PRO A 238 -3.82 11.17 21.56
N GLN A 239 -4.73 12.02 21.09
CA GLN A 239 -5.09 13.26 21.77
C GLN A 239 -5.58 12.85 23.16
N THR A 240 -4.64 12.77 24.12
CA THR A 240 -4.96 12.49 25.50
C THR A 240 -5.78 13.68 25.91
N LYS A 241 -7.08 13.47 26.04
CA LYS A 241 -8.03 14.46 26.48
C LYS A 241 -7.47 15.10 27.75
N LYS A 242 -6.90 16.30 27.61
CA LYS A 242 -6.81 17.25 28.71
C LYS A 242 -8.22 17.80 28.91
N ASP A 243 -9.10 16.93 29.40
CA ASP A 243 -10.35 17.35 30.01
C ASP A 243 -9.96 17.71 31.46
N GLU A 244 -9.58 18.98 31.68
CA GLU A 244 -9.67 19.66 32.98
C GLU A 244 -11.04 20.34 33.10
#